data_AF-A2RJN6-F1
#
_entry.id   AF-A2RJN6-F1
#
_cell.length_a   1.000
_cell.length_b   1.000
_cell.length_c   1.000
_cell.angle_alpha   90.00
_cell.angle_beta   90.00
_cell.angle_gamma   90.00
#
_symmetry.space_group_name_H-M   'P 1'
#
loop_
_entity.id
_entity.type
_entity.pdbx_description
1 polymer ?
#
loop_
_entity_poly.entity_id
_entity_poly.type
_entity_poly.pdbx_seq_one_letter_code
_entity_poly.pdbx_strand_id
1 'polypeptide(L)'
;MTKFNWTLAQYRALTVGDSDGKGGVNYNAIIAAHDIPSDVTIYENGSYSSKNVLYSNSDFNSGVYQYVSLTFVKQANGDYLLSNKSYLSL
;
A
#
# COMPACT_ATOMS: atom_id res chain seq x y z
N MET A 1 5.58 12.33 13.69
CA MET A 1 5.32 12.68 12.28
C MET A 1 5.83 11.52 11.44
N THR A 2 4.95 10.85 10.69
CA THR A 2 5.37 9.88 9.66
C THR A 2 6.07 10.66 8.55
N LYS A 3 7.30 10.27 8.20
CA LYS A 3 8.04 10.92 7.11
C LYS A 3 7.70 10.19 5.82
N PHE A 4 7.02 10.86 4.90
CA PHE A 4 6.82 10.32 3.56
C PHE A 4 8.20 10.15 2.88
N ASN A 5 8.57 8.91 2.55
CA ASN A 5 9.90 8.56 2.05
C ASN A 5 9.87 7.76 0.74
N TRP A 6 8.70 7.65 0.10
CA TRP A 6 8.54 6.92 -1.15
C TRP A 6 9.23 7.63 -2.30
N THR A 7 9.90 6.84 -3.14
CA THR A 7 10.42 7.26 -4.43
C THR A 7 9.67 6.56 -5.57
N LEU A 8 9.64 7.18 -6.74
CA LEU A 8 9.06 6.56 -7.94
C LEU A 8 9.71 5.21 -8.29
N ALA A 9 11.00 5.03 -8.00
CA ALA A 9 11.72 3.77 -8.23
C ALA A 9 11.22 2.64 -7.30
N GLN A 10 11.09 2.92 -5.99
CA GLN A 10 10.53 1.95 -5.03
C GLN A 10 9.09 1.57 -5.40
N TYR A 11 8.27 2.55 -5.75
CA TYR A 11 6.89 2.32 -6.20
C TYR A 11 6.82 1.44 -7.47
N ARG A 12 7.67 1.72 -8.46
CA ARG A 12 7.71 0.94 -9.71
C ARG A 12 8.21 -0.49 -9.50
N ALA A 13 9.12 -0.70 -8.56
CA ALA A 13 9.66 -2.02 -8.22
C ALA A 13 8.64 -2.97 -7.59
N LEU A 14 7.50 -2.47 -7.08
CA LEU A 14 6.46 -3.31 -6.50
C LEU A 14 5.80 -4.20 -7.56
N THR A 15 5.90 -5.52 -7.36
CA THR A 15 5.14 -6.51 -8.15
C THR A 15 3.68 -6.50 -7.75
N VAL A 16 2.80 -6.19 -8.71
CA VAL A 16 1.35 -6.26 -8.55
C VAL A 16 0.88 -7.62 -9.06
N GLY A 17 0.07 -8.32 -8.26
CA GLY A 17 -0.53 -9.58 -8.63
C GLY A 17 -1.76 -9.41 -9.53
N ASP A 18 -2.50 -10.51 -9.69
CA ASP A 18 -3.82 -10.47 -10.32
C ASP A 18 -4.86 -9.72 -9.45
N SER A 19 -6.14 -9.71 -9.86
CA SER A 19 -7.22 -9.06 -9.11
C SER A 19 -7.41 -9.61 -7.69
N ASP A 20 -6.99 -10.86 -7.44
CA ASP A 20 -7.02 -11.51 -6.14
C ASP A 20 -5.68 -11.35 -5.39
N GLY A 21 -4.72 -10.61 -5.96
CA GLY A 21 -3.38 -10.37 -5.40
C GLY A 21 -2.37 -11.48 -5.64
N LYS A 22 -2.72 -12.58 -6.34
CA LYS A 22 -1.78 -13.69 -6.54
C LYS A 22 -0.59 -13.24 -7.39
N GLY A 23 0.62 -13.58 -6.92
CA GLY A 23 1.87 -13.13 -7.52
C GLY A 23 2.32 -11.73 -7.10
N GLY A 24 1.51 -11.01 -6.30
CA GLY A 24 1.86 -9.71 -5.76
C GLY A 24 2.83 -9.76 -4.58
N VAL A 25 3.48 -8.64 -4.30
CA VAL A 25 4.32 -8.48 -3.09
C VAL A 25 3.48 -8.58 -1.81
N ASN A 26 4.05 -9.20 -0.77
CA ASN A 26 3.38 -9.36 0.52
C ASN A 26 3.38 -8.05 1.32
N TYR A 27 2.25 -7.74 1.96
CA TYR A 27 2.08 -6.60 2.87
C TYR A 27 3.21 -6.48 3.91
N ASN A 28 3.63 -7.59 4.51
CA ASN A 28 4.69 -7.60 5.53
C ASN A 28 6.04 -7.14 4.95
N ALA A 29 6.32 -7.40 3.68
CA ALA A 29 7.52 -6.90 3.02
C ALA A 29 7.47 -5.37 2.83
N ILE A 30 6.28 -4.82 2.58
CA ILE A 30 6.08 -3.36 2.46
C ILE A 30 6.31 -2.68 3.80
N ILE A 31 5.72 -3.20 4.88
CA ILE A 31 5.91 -2.64 6.23
C ILE A 31 7.35 -2.80 6.74
N ALA A 32 8.08 -3.82 6.29
CA ALA A 32 9.50 -3.98 6.62
C ALA A 32 10.41 -3.02 5.84
N ALA A 33 10.04 -2.64 4.61
CA ALA A 33 10.86 -1.79 3.74
C ALA A 33 10.57 -0.29 3.86
N HIS A 34 9.40 0.08 4.38
CA HIS A 34 8.93 1.46 4.46
C HIS A 34 8.55 1.85 5.89
N ASP A 35 8.38 3.15 6.12
CA ASP A 35 7.91 3.68 7.41
C ASP A 35 6.48 3.22 7.74
N ILE A 36 5.96 3.66 8.89
CA ILE A 36 4.58 3.40 9.29
C ILE A 36 3.61 4.10 8.31
N PRO A 37 2.61 3.39 7.75
CA PRO A 37 1.57 4.02 6.92
C PRO A 37 0.85 5.15 7.65
N SER A 38 0.38 6.13 6.89
CA SER A 38 -0.48 7.20 7.41
C SER A 38 -1.87 6.66 7.79
N ASP A 39 -2.40 5.70 7.03
CA ASP A 39 -3.66 5.02 7.34
C ASP A 39 -3.66 3.57 6.83
N VAL A 40 -4.43 2.70 7.50
CA VAL A 40 -4.69 1.34 7.06
C VAL A 40 -6.18 1.04 7.23
N THR A 41 -6.90 0.94 6.12
CA THR A 41 -8.32 0.60 6.10
C THR A 41 -8.50 -0.87 5.72
N ILE A 42 -9.32 -1.61 6.47
CA ILE A 42 -9.66 -3.01 6.20
C ILE A 42 -11.10 -3.07 5.65
N TYR A 43 -11.30 -3.81 4.56
CA TYR A 43 -12.61 -4.10 4.01
C TYR A 43 -12.84 -5.61 4.03
N GLU A 44 -13.99 -6.04 4.56
CA GLU A 44 -14.38 -7.44 4.66
C GLU A 44 -15.79 -7.64 4.08
N ASN A 45 -15.94 -8.67 3.25
CA ASN A 45 -17.22 -9.08 2.65
C ASN A 45 -17.25 -10.60 2.51
N GLY A 46 -17.92 -11.27 3.44
CA GLY A 46 -17.94 -12.74 3.49
C GLY A 46 -16.53 -13.31 3.68
N SER A 47 -16.10 -14.16 2.75
CA SER A 47 -14.73 -14.72 2.75
C SER A 47 -13.69 -13.78 2.14
N TYR A 48 -14.11 -12.71 1.46
CA TYR A 48 -13.21 -11.72 0.90
C TYR A 48 -12.77 -10.72 1.97
N SER A 49 -11.47 -10.44 2.03
CA SER A 49 -10.91 -9.41 2.89
C SER A 49 -9.78 -8.71 2.16
N SER A 50 -9.68 -7.39 2.32
CA SER A 50 -8.64 -6.58 1.71
C SER A 50 -8.17 -5.48 2.66
N LYS A 51 -6.94 -5.02 2.45
CA LYS A 51 -6.31 -3.92 3.16
C LYS A 51 -5.95 -2.83 2.17
N ASN A 52 -6.43 -1.61 2.36
CA ASN A 52 -5.88 -0.44 1.71
C ASN A 52 -4.90 0.26 2.67
N VAL A 53 -3.69 0.48 2.20
CA VAL A 53 -2.58 1.05 2.97
C VAL A 53 -2.20 2.36 2.30
N LEU A 54 -2.32 3.46 3.05
CA LEU A 54 -2.05 4.80 2.56
C LEU A 54 -0.79 5.35 3.22
N TYR A 55 0.14 5.78 2.38
CA TYR A 55 1.24 6.64 2.74
C TYR A 55 0.96 8.01 2.16
N SER A 56 0.97 9.05 2.99
CA SER A 56 0.75 10.41 2.53
C SER A 56 1.62 11.40 3.28
N ASN A 57 2.05 12.45 2.58
CA ASN A 57 2.63 13.59 3.26
C ASN A 57 1.51 14.36 3.98
N SER A 58 1.62 14.48 5.30
CA SER A 58 0.70 15.25 6.15
C SER A 58 1.10 16.73 6.28
N ASP A 59 2.14 17.18 5.60
CA ASP A 59 2.57 18.58 5.58
C ASP A 59 1.68 19.41 4.66
N PHE A 60 0.50 19.75 5.18
CA PHE A 60 -0.47 20.66 4.56
C PHE A 60 0.10 22.06 4.28
N ASN A 61 1.20 22.47 4.95
CA ASN A 61 1.79 23.79 4.77
C ASN A 61 2.65 23.89 3.50
N SER A 62 3.13 22.76 2.98
CA SER A 62 3.92 22.71 1.76
C SER A 62 3.10 22.95 0.48
N GLY A 63 1.76 22.84 0.56
CA GLY A 63 0.87 22.90 -0.60
C GLY A 63 1.03 21.72 -1.58
N VAL A 64 1.91 20.75 -1.28
CA VAL A 64 2.22 19.60 -2.13
C VAL A 64 1.66 18.35 -1.48
N TYR A 65 0.56 17.84 -2.03
CA TYR A 65 -0.01 16.55 -1.63
C TYR A 65 0.68 15.42 -2.39
N GLN A 66 1.32 14.52 -1.64
CA GLN A 66 1.95 13.30 -2.16
C GLN A 66 1.30 12.10 -1.49
N TYR A 67 1.05 11.04 -2.26
CA TYR A 67 0.60 9.78 -1.67
C TYR A 67 1.05 8.56 -2.45
N VAL A 68 1.07 7.43 -1.76
CA VAL A 68 1.08 6.08 -2.29
C VAL A 68 -0.04 5.30 -1.63
N SER A 69 -0.94 4.73 -2.42
CA SER A 69 -2.01 3.85 -1.94
C SER A 69 -1.81 2.45 -2.51
N LEU A 70 -1.83 1.45 -1.63
CA LEU A 70 -1.59 0.05 -1.97
C LEU A 70 -2.77 -0.78 -1.46
N THR A 71 -3.39 -1.55 -2.34
CA THR A 71 -4.48 -2.46 -1.98
C THR A 71 -3.98 -3.90 -2.01
N PHE A 72 -4.17 -4.60 -0.90
CA PHE A 72 -3.81 -5.99 -0.73
C PHE A 72 -5.04 -6.84 -0.51
N VAL A 73 -5.06 -8.06 -1.06
CA VAL A 73 -6.15 -9.02 -0.90
C VAL A 73 -5.66 -10.18 -0.03
N LYS A 74 -6.51 -10.59 0.92
CA LYS A 74 -6.25 -11.70 1.83
C LYS A 74 -6.28 -13.03 1.07
N GLN A 75 -5.25 -13.83 1.26
CA GLN A 75 -5.10 -15.17 0.72
C GLN A 75 -5.60 -16.22 1.70
N ALA A 76 -5.81 -17.46 1.23
CA ALA A 76 -6.29 -18.57 2.06
C ALA A 76 -5.33 -18.93 3.22
N ASN A 77 -4.02 -18.69 3.05
CA ASN A 77 -3.01 -18.88 4.09
C ASN A 77 -2.92 -17.71 5.09
N GLY A 78 -3.75 -16.67 4.93
CA GLY A 78 -3.78 -15.49 5.79
C GLY A 78 -2.89 -14.33 5.35
N ASP A 79 -2.04 -14.51 4.33
CA ASP A 79 -1.22 -13.43 3.78
C ASP A 79 -2.07 -12.37 3.08
N TYR A 80 -1.52 -11.16 2.95
CA TYR A 80 -2.08 -10.09 2.15
C TYR A 80 -1.12 -9.78 1.01
N LEU A 81 -1.57 -9.96 -0.24
CA LEU A 81 -0.74 -9.76 -1.43
C LEU A 81 -1.27 -8.59 -2.26
N LEU A 82 -0.36 -7.80 -2.83
CA LEU A 82 -0.68 -6.57 -3.56
C LEU A 82 -1.48 -6.88 -4.84
N SER A 83 -2.68 -6.34 -4.97
CA SER A 83 -3.54 -6.45 -6.17
C SER A 83 -3.69 -5.14 -6.94
N ASN A 84 -3.48 -3.99 -6.28
CA ASN A 84 -3.56 -2.69 -6.93
C ASN A 84 -2.66 -1.66 -6.25
N LYS A 85 -2.20 -0.66 -7.02
CA LYS A 85 -1.41 0.46 -6.51
C LYS A 85 -1.74 1.76 -7.26
N SER A 86 -1.67 2.88 -6.56
CA SER A 86 -1.76 4.23 -7.13
C SER A 86 -0.84 5.19 -6.37
N TYR A 87 -0.48 6.30 -7.00
CA TYR A 87 0.34 7.34 -6.38
C TYR A 87 0.00 8.72 -6.94
N LEU A 88 0.42 9.75 -6.21
CA LEU A 88 0.42 11.14 -6.67
C LEU A 88 1.74 11.80 -6.28
N SER A 89 2.34 12.52 -7.23
CA SER A 89 3.51 13.38 -7.02
C SER A 89 4.72 12.67 -6.38
N LEU A 90 5.11 11.50 -6.91
CA LEU A 90 6.37 10.79 -6.61
C LEU A 90 7.51 11.15 -7.57
#